data_AF-A0A9W4P381-F1
#
_entry.id   AF-A0A9W4P381-F1
#
_cell.length_a   1.000
_cell.length_b   1.000
_cell.length_c   1.000
_cell.angle_alpha   90.00
_cell.angle_beta   90.00
_cell.angle_gamma   90.00
#
_symmetry.space_group_name_H-M   'P 1'
#
loop_
_entity.id
_entity.type
_entity.pdbx_description
1 polymer ?
#
loop_
_entity_poly.entity_id
_entity_poly.type
_entity_poly.pdbx_seq_one_letter_code
_entity_poly.pdbx_strand_id
1 'polypeptide(L)'
;MADEHGPGPLAEPMNQAYLWPLVLLTDLDEASQDKLAGSVQLMLKDDLKDHSKHYFGDNIKANSDVKIWSPSRWLLRSIYQQGPHRDCLGNIHALAVLAFRSGLPRIIVADEATKRHLAENRDDDCDLRRGISVILISTTCFPNSDRVSIFLKRAACFPVQDNAQRPVPTSDIQMPEFRSAIKYFGPLWDRGPRETGGFIVHDPDQELSMIGSAQILAREYYVKAVTAALRPHLPMELALEVSNTRSSQIKMPVWERRPSRTHLVIFCTYQTTTEELRKTQKVIQDGLSPVLNGYRTAELVPLDRHRIRTRRDLISFWEKYRLWDAYMPVGRGILVPLIYLSQPLKNISLVQFGVIQGRGTSVPIPTVMARMRLRDICEDMAKIGYINAPLPGDFDYDSSHEGPREFFWHPDQPCLTRQLPWIFSWLTIFASPPLTEEAKQRIQDIMTVYDKYGPHGLNGPHALIEARTLSGRNGEAGMTNDAGMTKEACMTNKAGLTDEQLEYVWNTVSRDYIERCSWTSGGLFAFIDEQFVVGQTVIVASVKQYVGDTTHRLLEHLPFPWIQGFFFKRVPVYLAAMCGKDTAVGGEWLSYSRPGWPSPGLLPDGF
;
A
#
# COMPACT_ATOMS: atom_id res chain seq x y z
N MET A 1 -12.52 -35.13 35.24
CA MET A 1 -13.81 -34.99 34.55
C MET A 1 -14.80 -34.38 35.53
N ALA A 2 -14.96 -33.07 35.46
CA ALA A 2 -16.08 -32.29 35.94
C ALA A 2 -15.95 -30.96 35.19
N ASP A 3 -16.97 -30.64 34.39
CA ASP A 3 -17.05 -29.43 33.58
C ASP A 3 -17.14 -28.19 34.47
N GLU A 4 -16.11 -27.35 34.43
CA GLU A 4 -16.22 -25.95 34.83
C GLU A 4 -16.43 -25.11 33.57
N HIS A 5 -17.68 -25.04 33.12
CA HIS A 5 -18.15 -23.93 32.29
C HIS A 5 -18.12 -22.67 33.16
N GLY A 6 -16.98 -21.97 33.14
CA GLY A 6 -16.90 -20.60 33.61
C GLY A 6 -17.93 -19.72 32.89
N PRO A 7 -18.52 -18.72 33.56
CA PRO A 7 -19.50 -17.84 32.95
C PRO A 7 -18.87 -17.18 31.72
N GLY A 8 -19.55 -17.31 30.58
CA GLY A 8 -19.18 -16.62 29.34
C GLY A 8 -19.10 -15.10 29.56
N PRO A 9 -18.41 -14.38 28.66
CA PRO A 9 -18.24 -12.94 28.80
C PRO A 9 -19.61 -12.27 28.97
N LEU A 10 -19.68 -11.31 29.90
CA LEU A 10 -20.85 -10.45 30.10
C LEU A 10 -21.26 -9.86 28.75
N ALA A 11 -22.26 -10.48 28.14
CA ALA A 11 -22.97 -9.90 27.02
C ALA A 11 -23.70 -8.67 27.57
N GLU A 12 -23.10 -7.49 27.40
CA GLU A 12 -23.88 -6.26 27.52
C GLU A 12 -25.11 -6.41 26.62
N PRO A 13 -26.31 -6.02 27.08
CA PRO A 13 -27.52 -6.17 26.31
C PRO A 13 -27.39 -5.36 25.02
N MET A 14 -27.07 -6.05 23.91
CA MET A 14 -27.18 -5.48 22.58
C MET A 14 -28.60 -4.93 22.43
N ASN A 15 -28.67 -3.65 22.06
CA ASN A 15 -29.91 -2.92 21.82
C ASN A 15 -30.88 -3.77 20.97
N GLN A 16 -32.16 -3.84 21.33
CA GLN A 16 -33.14 -4.78 20.73
C GLN A 16 -33.33 -4.61 19.20
N ALA A 17 -32.83 -3.52 18.61
CA ALA A 17 -32.63 -3.37 17.18
C ALA A 17 -31.19 -2.87 16.91
N TYR A 18 -30.36 -3.72 16.31
CA TYR A 18 -29.04 -3.33 15.85
C TYR A 18 -29.17 -2.42 14.62
N LEU A 19 -28.62 -1.20 14.70
CA LEU A 19 -28.54 -0.25 13.57
C LEU A 19 -27.16 -0.33 12.95
N TRP A 20 -27.08 -0.38 11.62
CA TRP A 20 -25.82 -0.50 10.88
C TRP A 20 -25.22 0.87 10.59
N PRO A 21 -24.10 1.26 11.21
CA PRO A 21 -23.49 2.56 10.95
C PRO A 21 -22.76 2.53 9.61
N LEU A 22 -23.18 3.39 8.68
CA LEU A 22 -22.47 3.69 7.45
C LEU A 22 -21.64 4.96 7.65
N VAL A 23 -20.35 4.77 7.86
CA VAL A 23 -19.39 5.84 8.15
C VAL A 23 -18.84 6.43 6.86
N LEU A 24 -19.02 7.72 6.65
CA LEU A 24 -18.51 8.43 5.48
C LEU A 24 -17.14 9.05 5.78
N LEU A 25 -16.09 8.49 5.19
CA LEU A 25 -14.73 9.05 5.22
C LEU A 25 -14.36 9.79 3.93
N THR A 26 -15.37 10.06 3.09
CA THR A 26 -15.28 10.76 1.82
C THR A 26 -16.42 11.78 1.72
N ASP A 27 -16.27 12.74 0.81
CA ASP A 27 -17.22 13.82 0.60
C ASP A 27 -18.23 13.40 -0.48
N LEU A 28 -19.39 12.88 -0.08
CA LEU A 28 -20.50 12.52 -0.98
C LEU A 28 -21.59 13.59 -0.93
N ASP A 29 -22.17 13.92 -2.08
CA ASP A 29 -23.42 14.68 -2.13
C ASP A 29 -24.60 13.85 -1.62
N GLU A 30 -25.71 14.52 -1.27
CA GLU A 30 -26.89 13.90 -0.67
C GLU A 30 -27.47 12.77 -1.55
N ALA A 31 -27.55 12.98 -2.87
CA ALA A 31 -28.03 11.96 -3.80
C ALA A 31 -27.13 10.70 -3.81
N SER A 32 -25.82 10.87 -3.75
CA SER A 32 -24.84 9.79 -3.66
C SER A 32 -24.89 9.08 -2.31
N GLN A 33 -25.14 9.83 -1.22
CA GLN A 33 -25.35 9.26 0.11
C GLN A 33 -26.61 8.38 0.15
N ASP A 34 -27.73 8.85 -0.39
CA ASP A 34 -28.98 8.10 -0.45
C ASP A 34 -28.85 6.84 -1.30
N LYS A 35 -28.24 6.97 -2.49
CA LYS A 35 -27.94 5.83 -3.37
C LYS A 35 -27.08 4.78 -2.67
N LEU A 36 -26.03 5.22 -1.97
CA LEU A 36 -25.14 4.33 -1.23
C LEU A 36 -25.88 3.65 -0.06
N ALA A 37 -26.61 4.41 0.75
CA ALA A 37 -27.35 3.89 1.90
C ALA A 37 -28.39 2.85 1.48
N GLY A 38 -29.16 3.13 0.41
CA GLY A 38 -30.11 2.16 -0.16
C GLY A 38 -29.42 0.89 -0.66
N SER A 39 -28.28 1.02 -1.34
CA SER A 39 -27.50 -0.13 -1.84
C SER A 39 -26.97 -1.00 -0.70
N VAL A 40 -26.46 -0.37 0.36
CA VAL A 40 -25.97 -1.07 1.56
C VAL A 40 -27.11 -1.73 2.34
N GLN A 41 -28.25 -1.04 2.48
CA GLN A 41 -29.43 -1.57 3.17
C GLN A 41 -29.97 -2.81 2.48
N LEU A 42 -30.04 -2.81 1.15
CA LEU A 42 -30.46 -3.99 0.40
C LEU A 42 -29.47 -5.16 0.57
N MET A 43 -28.16 -4.90 0.45
CA MET A 43 -27.12 -5.90 0.69
C MET A 43 -27.25 -6.54 2.09
N LEU A 44 -27.48 -5.73 3.12
CA LEU A 44 -27.70 -6.20 4.49
C LEU A 44 -28.99 -7.00 4.64
N LYS A 45 -30.09 -6.56 4.00
CA LYS A 45 -31.38 -7.25 4.07
C LYS A 45 -31.26 -8.69 3.54
N ASP A 46 -30.55 -8.88 2.44
CA ASP A 46 -30.33 -10.22 1.88
C ASP A 46 -29.43 -11.08 2.77
N ASP A 47 -28.31 -10.53 3.21
CA ASP A 47 -27.35 -11.25 4.04
C ASP A 47 -27.94 -11.63 5.40
N LEU A 48 -28.72 -10.74 6.03
CA LEU A 48 -29.39 -11.02 7.30
C LEU A 48 -30.51 -12.05 7.15
N LYS A 49 -31.19 -12.10 6.01
CA LYS A 49 -32.20 -13.13 5.75
C LYS A 49 -31.60 -14.54 5.83
N ASP A 50 -30.40 -14.71 5.29
CA ASP A 50 -29.73 -16.02 5.21
C ASP A 50 -28.80 -16.28 6.42
N HIS A 51 -28.31 -15.22 7.09
CA HIS A 51 -27.22 -15.33 8.07
C HIS A 51 -27.43 -14.56 9.40
N SER A 52 -28.62 -14.02 9.70
CA SER A 52 -28.85 -13.28 10.97
C SER A 52 -28.45 -14.06 12.23
N LYS A 53 -28.76 -15.36 12.27
CA LYS A 53 -28.39 -16.24 13.39
C LYS A 53 -26.89 -16.34 13.59
N HIS A 54 -26.12 -16.27 12.51
CA HIS A 54 -24.65 -16.34 12.56
C HIS A 54 -24.05 -15.11 13.27
N TYR A 55 -24.60 -13.93 13.02
CA TYR A 55 -24.03 -12.69 13.58
C TYR A 55 -24.47 -12.37 15.00
N PHE A 56 -25.69 -12.76 15.35
CA PHE A 56 -26.35 -12.30 16.57
C PHE A 56 -26.93 -13.44 17.42
N GLY A 57 -26.78 -14.70 17.01
CA GLY A 57 -27.41 -15.84 17.66
C GLY A 57 -28.93 -15.89 17.44
N ASP A 58 -29.62 -16.78 18.16
CA ASP A 58 -31.06 -16.98 18.03
C ASP A 58 -31.93 -15.85 18.63
N ASN A 59 -31.34 -14.96 19.43
CA ASN A 59 -32.08 -14.08 20.33
C ASN A 59 -32.23 -12.61 19.84
N ILE A 60 -31.66 -12.26 18.70
CA ILE A 60 -31.63 -10.87 18.21
C ILE A 60 -32.23 -10.80 16.81
N LYS A 61 -33.25 -9.96 16.64
CA LYS A 61 -33.76 -9.57 15.32
C LYS A 61 -32.92 -8.41 14.80
N ALA A 62 -32.02 -8.70 13.88
CA ALA A 62 -31.24 -7.67 13.21
C ALA A 62 -32.15 -6.87 12.26
N ASN A 63 -32.11 -5.54 12.38
CA ASN A 63 -32.71 -4.66 11.39
C ASN A 63 -31.70 -4.41 10.27
N SER A 64 -32.17 -4.26 9.02
CA SER A 64 -31.33 -3.85 7.89
C SER A 64 -31.11 -2.34 7.83
N ASP A 65 -31.74 -1.56 8.70
CA ASP A 65 -31.65 -0.09 8.68
C ASP A 65 -30.21 0.40 8.83
N VAL A 66 -29.83 1.24 7.87
CA VAL A 66 -28.52 1.87 7.78
C VAL A 66 -28.62 3.29 8.30
N LYS A 67 -27.71 3.66 9.22
CA LYS A 67 -27.60 5.03 9.73
C LYS A 67 -26.30 5.65 9.23
N ILE A 68 -26.44 6.71 8.44
CA ILE A 68 -25.29 7.47 7.93
C ILE A 68 -24.64 8.24 9.08
N TRP A 69 -23.32 8.20 9.14
CA TRP A 69 -22.52 8.99 10.07
C TRP A 69 -21.28 9.56 9.37
N SER A 70 -21.14 10.88 9.40
CA SER A 70 -19.99 11.58 8.84
C SER A 70 -19.14 12.15 9.98
N PRO A 71 -18.10 11.45 10.47
CA PRO A 71 -17.28 11.93 11.57
C PRO A 71 -16.61 13.26 11.23
N SER A 72 -16.67 14.21 12.17
CA SER A 72 -16.05 15.52 11.99
C SER A 72 -14.52 15.40 11.93
N ARG A 73 -13.86 16.33 11.23
CA ARG A 73 -12.38 16.38 11.20
C ARG A 73 -11.78 16.53 12.61
N TRP A 74 -12.49 17.21 13.51
CA TRP A 74 -12.07 17.36 14.90
C TRP A 74 -12.07 16.01 15.63
N LEU A 75 -13.13 15.21 15.48
CA LEU A 75 -13.21 13.88 16.07
C LEU A 75 -12.07 12.99 15.56
N LEU A 76 -11.84 12.96 14.25
CA LEU A 76 -10.76 12.17 13.65
C LEU A 76 -9.40 12.57 14.25
N ARG A 77 -9.12 13.88 14.38
CA ARG A 77 -7.89 14.39 15.03
C ARG A 77 -7.74 13.98 16.49
N SER A 78 -8.85 13.88 17.24
CA SER A 78 -8.79 13.51 18.65
C SER A 78 -8.44 12.02 18.87
N ILE A 79 -8.79 11.15 17.91
CA ILE A 79 -8.66 9.70 18.08
C ILE A 79 -7.50 9.11 17.30
N TYR A 80 -6.98 9.85 16.31
CA TYR A 80 -5.90 9.40 15.45
C TYR A 80 -5.05 10.58 14.98
N GLN A 81 -3.73 10.37 14.91
CA GLN A 81 -2.83 11.37 14.33
C GLN A 81 -3.08 11.49 12.82
N GLN A 82 -3.80 12.53 12.41
CA GLN A 82 -4.25 12.65 11.03
C GLN A 82 -3.10 12.60 10.02
N GLY A 83 -3.27 11.71 9.04
CA GLY A 83 -2.53 11.70 7.79
C GLY A 83 -3.14 12.66 6.76
N PRO A 84 -2.62 12.64 5.52
CA PRO A 84 -3.20 13.40 4.41
C PRO A 84 -4.58 12.88 3.99
N HIS A 85 -4.92 11.64 4.33
CA HIS A 85 -6.13 10.96 3.90
C HIS A 85 -7.11 10.72 5.07
N ARG A 86 -8.39 11.04 4.86
CA ARG A 86 -9.46 10.80 5.86
C ARG A 86 -9.78 9.31 5.99
N ASP A 87 -9.73 8.59 4.88
CA ASP A 87 -9.95 7.15 4.75
C ASP A 87 -8.69 6.31 5.01
N CYS A 88 -7.71 6.87 5.73
CA CYS A 88 -6.51 6.15 6.09
C CYS A 88 -6.80 5.00 7.07
N LEU A 89 -5.98 3.96 7.01
CA LEU A 89 -6.14 2.74 7.81
C LEU A 89 -6.19 3.02 9.32
N GLY A 90 -5.41 3.98 9.80
CA GLY A 90 -5.39 4.33 11.21
C GLY A 90 -6.66 5.05 11.69
N ASN A 91 -7.27 5.90 10.85
CA ASN A 91 -8.60 6.45 11.13
C ASN A 91 -9.64 5.33 11.20
N ILE A 92 -9.58 4.40 10.24
CA ILE A 92 -10.50 3.26 10.19
C ILE A 92 -10.38 2.40 11.47
N HIS A 93 -9.16 2.10 11.90
CA HIS A 93 -8.92 1.38 13.16
C HIS A 93 -9.48 2.15 14.37
N ALA A 94 -9.18 3.44 14.50
CA ALA A 94 -9.64 4.26 15.62
C ALA A 94 -11.18 4.33 15.69
N LEU A 95 -11.84 4.51 14.54
CA LEU A 95 -13.31 4.52 14.45
C LEU A 95 -13.93 3.17 14.80
N ALA A 96 -13.28 2.07 14.41
CA ALA A 96 -13.74 0.72 14.77
C ALA A 96 -13.71 0.50 16.29
N VAL A 97 -12.64 0.94 16.97
CA VAL A 97 -12.57 0.90 18.45
C VAL A 97 -13.63 1.79 19.09
N LEU A 98 -13.85 3.01 18.58
CA LEU A 98 -14.89 3.90 19.10
C LEU A 98 -16.31 3.34 18.93
N ALA A 99 -16.59 2.78 17.76
CA ALA A 99 -17.87 2.13 17.48
C ALA A 99 -18.07 0.95 18.43
N PHE A 100 -17.04 0.11 18.60
CA PHE A 100 -17.06 -1.01 19.54
C PHE A 100 -17.36 -0.57 20.98
N ARG A 101 -16.70 0.49 21.48
CA ARG A 101 -16.99 1.10 22.80
C ARG A 101 -18.42 1.61 22.95
N SER A 102 -19.07 1.91 21.83
CA SER A 102 -20.47 2.37 21.78
C SER A 102 -21.47 1.24 21.60
N GLY A 103 -21.04 -0.02 21.74
CA GLY A 103 -21.89 -1.21 21.53
C GLY A 103 -22.13 -1.57 20.06
N LEU A 104 -21.32 -1.01 19.14
CA LEU A 104 -21.44 -1.21 17.69
C LEU A 104 -20.19 -1.95 17.17
N PRO A 105 -20.09 -3.28 17.35
CA PRO A 105 -18.91 -4.05 16.96
C PRO A 105 -18.70 -4.15 15.44
N ARG A 106 -19.70 -3.81 14.63
CA ARG A 106 -19.65 -3.86 13.17
C ARG A 106 -20.02 -2.50 12.60
N ILE A 107 -19.22 -2.03 11.65
CA ILE A 107 -19.47 -0.79 10.93
C ILE A 107 -19.15 -0.98 9.46
N ILE A 108 -19.77 -0.16 8.61
CA ILE A 108 -19.53 -0.12 7.18
C ILE A 108 -18.91 1.24 6.88
N VAL A 109 -17.85 1.28 6.09
CA VAL A 109 -17.12 2.51 5.78
C VAL A 109 -17.15 2.77 4.27
N ALA A 110 -17.49 3.99 3.91
CA ALA A 110 -17.36 4.53 2.57
C ALA A 110 -16.09 5.38 2.49
N ASP A 111 -15.22 5.04 1.54
CA ASP A 111 -13.92 5.69 1.33
C ASP A 111 -13.86 6.40 -0.03
N GLU A 112 -12.71 6.98 -0.39
CA GLU A 112 -12.56 7.63 -1.69
C GLU A 112 -12.73 6.65 -2.86
N ALA A 113 -12.46 5.36 -2.66
CA ALA A 113 -12.79 4.34 -3.67
C ALA A 113 -14.30 4.12 -3.82
N THR A 114 -15.08 4.14 -2.73
CA THR A 114 -16.55 4.13 -2.78
C THR A 114 -17.08 5.31 -3.60
N LYS A 115 -16.59 6.53 -3.33
CA LYS A 115 -16.98 7.74 -4.06
C LYS A 115 -16.69 7.63 -5.56
N ARG A 116 -15.50 7.16 -5.93
CA ARG A 116 -15.14 6.95 -7.34
C ARG A 116 -16.09 5.98 -8.03
N HIS A 117 -16.39 4.83 -7.42
CA HIS A 117 -17.36 3.88 -7.99
C HIS A 117 -18.78 4.45 -8.10
N LEU A 118 -19.18 5.35 -7.20
CA LEU A 118 -20.48 6.04 -7.30
C LEU A 118 -20.50 7.06 -8.45
N ALA A 119 -19.38 7.72 -8.72
CA ALA A 119 -19.22 8.74 -9.76
C ALA A 119 -18.99 8.16 -11.17
N GLU A 120 -18.31 7.02 -11.29
CA GLU A 120 -17.93 6.34 -12.55
C GLU A 120 -19.12 5.71 -13.32
N ASN A 121 -20.31 6.28 -13.18
CA ASN A 121 -21.58 5.77 -13.72
C ASN A 121 -21.78 6.10 -15.22
N ARG A 122 -20.72 6.05 -16.05
CA ARG A 122 -20.75 6.39 -17.48
C ARG A 122 -19.77 5.56 -18.32
N ASP A 123 -20.12 4.30 -18.60
CA ASP A 123 -20.19 3.77 -19.97
C ASP A 123 -20.67 2.31 -19.95
N ASP A 124 -21.58 1.99 -20.85
CA ASP A 124 -22.43 0.79 -20.81
C ASP A 124 -21.72 -0.53 -21.17
N ASP A 125 -20.45 -0.52 -21.57
CA ASP A 125 -19.91 -1.60 -22.43
C ASP A 125 -18.88 -2.56 -21.79
N CYS A 126 -18.68 -2.51 -20.47
CA CYS A 126 -17.80 -3.47 -19.77
C CYS A 126 -18.53 -4.22 -18.66
N ASP A 127 -19.02 -5.41 -19.00
CA ASP A 127 -19.83 -6.35 -18.20
C ASP A 127 -19.24 -6.84 -16.86
N LEU A 128 -18.11 -6.31 -16.38
CA LEU A 128 -17.39 -6.91 -15.24
C LEU A 128 -17.39 -6.12 -13.92
N ARG A 129 -17.92 -4.89 -13.79
CA ARG A 129 -17.72 -4.10 -12.53
C ARG A 129 -18.82 -3.12 -12.10
N ARG A 130 -20.11 -3.46 -12.20
CA ARG A 130 -21.22 -2.57 -11.78
C ARG A 130 -21.49 -2.47 -10.26
N GLY A 131 -20.55 -2.85 -9.40
CA GLY A 131 -20.75 -2.91 -7.94
C GLY A 131 -20.20 -1.71 -7.18
N ILE A 132 -20.98 -1.12 -6.27
CA ILE A 132 -20.50 -0.08 -5.34
C ILE A 132 -19.64 -0.75 -4.26
N SER A 133 -18.36 -0.40 -4.16
CA SER A 133 -17.50 -1.01 -3.14
C SER A 133 -17.50 -0.26 -1.81
N VAL A 134 -17.60 -0.99 -0.70
CA VAL A 134 -17.51 -0.47 0.68
C VAL A 134 -16.55 -1.31 1.51
N ILE A 135 -16.11 -0.80 2.66
CA ILE A 135 -15.28 -1.54 3.62
C ILE A 135 -16.17 -2.03 4.76
N LEU A 136 -16.19 -3.34 4.99
CA LEU A 136 -16.84 -3.98 6.12
C LEU A 136 -15.83 -4.14 7.26
N ILE A 137 -16.26 -3.79 8.47
CA ILE A 137 -15.42 -3.85 9.66
C ILE A 137 -16.12 -4.66 10.74
N SER A 138 -15.38 -5.54 11.39
CA SER A 138 -15.83 -6.28 12.57
C SER A 138 -14.77 -6.20 13.66
N THR A 139 -15.18 -5.82 14.86
CA THR A 139 -14.34 -5.76 16.05
C THR A 139 -14.76 -6.85 17.01
N THR A 140 -13.81 -7.70 17.39
CA THR A 140 -14.02 -8.76 18.37
C THR A 140 -13.11 -8.55 19.57
N CYS A 141 -13.61 -8.95 20.75
CA CYS A 141 -12.85 -8.90 21.99
C CYS A 141 -12.36 -10.31 22.35
N PHE A 142 -11.15 -10.42 22.90
CA PHE A 142 -10.68 -11.69 23.45
C PHE A 142 -11.38 -11.96 24.79
N PRO A 143 -11.84 -13.19 25.05
CA PRO A 143 -12.45 -13.54 26.33
C PRO A 143 -11.54 -13.16 27.50
N ASN A 144 -12.11 -12.52 28.52
CA ASN A 144 -11.39 -12.12 29.75
C ASN A 144 -10.20 -11.17 29.52
N SER A 145 -10.24 -10.37 28.45
CA SER A 145 -9.18 -9.42 28.13
C SER A 145 -9.75 -8.12 27.58
N ASP A 146 -9.08 -7.01 27.81
CA ASP A 146 -9.37 -5.73 27.14
C ASP A 146 -8.86 -5.68 25.70
N ARG A 147 -8.37 -6.82 25.18
CA ARG A 147 -7.76 -6.88 23.86
C ARG A 147 -8.82 -6.99 22.78
N VAL A 148 -8.65 -6.21 21.73
CA VAL A 148 -9.51 -6.27 20.54
C VAL A 148 -8.74 -6.71 19.31
N SER A 149 -9.46 -7.38 18.41
CA SER A 149 -9.04 -7.70 17.05
C SER A 149 -10.01 -7.02 16.09
N ILE A 150 -9.48 -6.25 15.15
CA ILE A 150 -10.29 -5.53 14.17
C ILE A 150 -10.04 -6.17 12.81
N PHE A 151 -11.08 -6.73 12.22
CA PHE A 151 -11.06 -7.33 10.90
C PHE A 151 -11.69 -6.37 9.88
N LEU A 152 -10.96 -6.11 8.80
CA LEU A 152 -11.41 -5.29 7.67
C LEU A 152 -11.49 -6.13 6.42
N LYS A 153 -12.53 -5.92 5.61
CA LYS A 153 -12.71 -6.55 4.30
C LYS A 153 -13.40 -5.60 3.35
N ARG A 154 -12.94 -5.48 2.11
CA ARG A 154 -13.67 -4.74 1.08
C ARG A 154 -14.72 -5.64 0.45
N ALA A 155 -15.96 -5.15 0.41
CA ALA A 155 -17.09 -5.79 -0.22
C ALA A 155 -17.57 -4.97 -1.42
N ALA A 156 -18.34 -5.59 -2.29
CA ALA A 156 -19.02 -4.95 -3.41
C ALA A 156 -20.53 -5.18 -3.27
N CYS A 157 -21.29 -4.09 -3.35
CA CYS A 157 -22.74 -4.06 -3.41
C CYS A 157 -23.14 -4.07 -4.88
N PHE A 158 -23.60 -5.20 -5.41
CA PHE A 158 -24.01 -5.32 -6.80
C PHE A 158 -25.51 -5.11 -6.95
N PRO A 159 -25.97 -4.19 -7.84
CA PRO A 159 -27.34 -4.24 -8.31
C PRO A 159 -27.53 -5.56 -9.05
N VAL A 160 -28.68 -6.24 -8.88
CA VAL A 160 -28.95 -7.49 -9.60
C VAL A 160 -28.82 -7.23 -11.11
N GLN A 161 -27.94 -7.99 -11.75
CA GLN A 161 -28.18 -8.32 -13.15
C GLN A 161 -29.32 -9.33 -13.14
N ASP A 162 -30.45 -8.94 -13.71
CA ASP A 162 -31.53 -9.87 -14.01
C ASP A 162 -30.91 -11.07 -14.69
N ASN A 163 -30.96 -12.22 -14.03
CA ASN A 163 -30.60 -13.49 -14.65
C ASN A 163 -31.71 -13.85 -15.64
N ALA A 164 -31.84 -13.11 -16.75
CA ALA A 164 -32.40 -13.54 -18.03
C ALA A 164 -32.54 -12.33 -18.98
N GLN A 165 -32.02 -12.51 -20.20
CA GLN A 165 -32.59 -12.03 -21.48
C GLN A 165 -33.06 -10.57 -21.58
N ARG A 166 -32.39 -9.83 -22.48
CA ARG A 166 -32.82 -8.61 -23.22
C ARG A 166 -34.20 -8.00 -22.88
N PRO A 167 -34.29 -6.67 -22.70
CA PRO A 167 -35.54 -6.00 -22.36
C PRO A 167 -36.56 -5.99 -23.53
N VAL A 168 -37.81 -6.33 -23.20
CA VAL A 168 -38.99 -5.70 -23.81
C VAL A 168 -39.21 -4.37 -23.07
N PRO A 169 -39.40 -3.24 -23.77
CA PRO A 169 -39.54 -1.94 -23.13
C PRO A 169 -41.00 -1.64 -22.80
N THR A 170 -41.33 -1.53 -21.52
CA THR A 170 -42.43 -0.65 -21.07
C THR A 170 -42.20 -0.20 -19.63
N SER A 171 -42.03 1.12 -19.49
CA SER A 171 -42.44 1.99 -18.38
C SER A 171 -42.97 1.33 -17.10
N ASP A 172 -42.08 1.16 -16.13
CA ASP A 172 -42.15 1.71 -14.78
C ASP A 172 -40.85 1.27 -14.09
N ILE A 173 -39.94 2.21 -13.83
CA ILE A 173 -38.62 1.91 -13.26
C ILE A 173 -38.82 1.56 -11.78
N GLN A 174 -39.18 0.31 -11.50
CA GLN A 174 -38.89 -0.30 -10.21
C GLN A 174 -37.38 -0.43 -10.09
N MET A 175 -36.80 0.07 -9.00
CA MET A 175 -35.40 -0.20 -8.69
C MET A 175 -35.19 -1.72 -8.66
N PRO A 176 -34.22 -2.28 -9.40
CA PRO A 176 -33.97 -3.71 -9.37
C PRO A 176 -33.64 -4.13 -7.93
N GLU A 177 -34.19 -5.29 -7.50
CA GLU A 177 -33.78 -5.93 -6.26
C GLU A 177 -32.25 -6.06 -6.26
N PHE A 178 -31.58 -5.86 -5.13
CA PHE A 178 -30.15 -6.19 -5.01
C PHE A 178 -30.03 -7.63 -4.52
N ARG A 179 -28.90 -8.28 -4.81
CA ARG A 179 -28.50 -9.54 -4.15
C ARG A 179 -27.04 -9.44 -3.78
N SER A 180 -26.73 -9.77 -2.54
CA SER A 180 -25.36 -9.91 -2.03
C SER A 180 -24.46 -10.64 -3.03
N ALA A 181 -23.21 -10.17 -3.15
CA ALA A 181 -22.17 -10.76 -3.97
C ALA A 181 -21.98 -12.25 -3.62
N ILE A 182 -22.62 -13.10 -4.43
CA ILE A 182 -22.38 -14.54 -4.54
C ILE A 182 -22.74 -15.33 -3.27
N LYS A 183 -23.97 -15.88 -3.28
CA LYS A 183 -24.56 -16.77 -2.24
C LYS A 183 -23.66 -17.95 -1.79
N TYR A 184 -22.64 -18.30 -2.57
CA TYR A 184 -21.67 -19.37 -2.26
C TYR A 184 -20.61 -18.99 -1.21
N PHE A 185 -20.46 -17.71 -0.85
CA PHE A 185 -19.38 -17.26 0.05
C PHE A 185 -19.74 -17.25 1.53
N GLY A 186 -20.98 -17.57 1.93
CA GLY A 186 -21.41 -17.53 3.33
C GLY A 186 -21.61 -16.09 3.86
N PRO A 187 -21.73 -15.90 5.18
CA PRO A 187 -22.00 -14.59 5.76
C PRO A 187 -20.96 -13.53 5.35
N LEU A 188 -21.39 -12.30 5.04
CA LEU A 188 -20.53 -11.14 4.71
C LEU A 188 -19.25 -11.01 5.55
N TRP A 189 -19.35 -11.24 6.87
CA TRP A 189 -18.23 -11.18 7.82
C TRP A 189 -17.61 -12.53 8.19
N ASP A 190 -18.17 -13.64 7.69
CA ASP A 190 -17.72 -14.98 8.05
C ASP A 190 -16.82 -15.53 6.95
N ARG A 191 -15.53 -15.40 7.21
CA ARG A 191 -14.42 -16.23 6.74
C ARG A 191 -13.17 -15.54 7.25
N GLY A 192 -12.34 -16.29 7.98
CA GLY A 192 -11.11 -15.77 8.56
C GLY A 192 -10.18 -15.15 7.52
N PRO A 193 -9.08 -14.51 7.96
CA PRO A 193 -8.12 -13.81 7.09
C PRO A 193 -7.46 -14.65 5.98
N ARG A 194 -7.80 -15.95 5.87
CA ARG A 194 -7.21 -16.92 4.94
C ARG A 194 -7.95 -17.09 3.61
N GLU A 195 -9.25 -16.74 3.50
CA GLU A 195 -10.06 -17.15 2.33
C GLU A 195 -10.70 -16.02 1.49
N THR A 196 -10.90 -14.81 2.02
CA THR A 196 -11.71 -13.78 1.30
C THR A 196 -11.11 -12.37 1.22
N GLY A 197 -9.78 -12.25 1.30
CA GLY A 197 -9.10 -10.97 1.02
C GLY A 197 -9.32 -9.86 2.06
N GLY A 198 -9.81 -10.21 3.26
CA GLY A 198 -9.82 -9.33 4.44
C GLY A 198 -8.59 -9.54 5.33
N PHE A 199 -8.31 -8.60 6.23
CA PHE A 199 -7.15 -8.65 7.12
C PHE A 199 -7.39 -8.02 8.49
N ILE A 200 -6.55 -8.41 9.45
CA ILE A 200 -6.55 -7.85 10.80
C ILE A 200 -5.75 -6.54 10.80
N VAL A 201 -6.29 -5.53 11.46
CA VAL A 201 -5.66 -4.22 11.65
C VAL A 201 -5.41 -4.01 13.13
N HIS A 202 -4.31 -3.33 13.43
CA HIS A 202 -3.87 -3.05 14.77
C HIS A 202 -3.68 -1.55 14.99
N ASP A 203 -3.64 -1.14 16.26
CA ASP A 203 -3.41 0.25 16.62
C ASP A 203 -2.02 0.69 16.17
N PRO A 204 -1.91 1.61 15.20
CA PRO A 204 -0.63 1.98 14.63
C PRO A 204 0.26 2.76 15.61
N ASP A 205 -0.33 3.40 16.61
CA ASP A 205 0.39 4.22 17.58
C ASP A 205 0.79 3.41 18.83
N GLN A 206 0.51 2.10 18.82
CA GLN A 206 0.88 1.18 19.90
C GLN A 206 2.22 0.46 19.62
N GLU A 207 2.84 -0.06 20.69
CA GLU A 207 4.05 -0.88 20.60
C GLU A 207 3.83 -2.17 19.78
N LEU A 208 4.88 -2.62 19.09
CA LEU A 208 4.84 -3.73 18.14
C LEU A 208 4.32 -5.05 18.72
N SER A 209 4.65 -5.35 19.98
CA SER A 209 4.24 -6.58 20.66
C SER A 209 2.92 -6.45 21.40
N MET A 210 2.35 -5.25 21.50
CA MET A 210 1.07 -5.06 22.16
C MET A 210 -0.08 -5.32 21.17
N ILE A 211 -1.11 -5.98 21.68
CA ILE A 211 -2.40 -6.15 21.01
C ILE A 211 -3.26 -4.92 21.36
N GLY A 212 -4.07 -4.48 20.40
CA GLY A 212 -4.99 -3.34 20.56
C GLY A 212 -5.84 -3.44 21.81
N SER A 213 -6.07 -2.31 22.48
CA SER A 213 -6.97 -2.23 23.64
C SER A 213 -8.33 -1.65 23.25
N ALA A 214 -9.40 -2.28 23.70
CA ALA A 214 -10.75 -1.75 23.60
C ALA A 214 -10.94 -0.50 24.47
N GLN A 215 -10.17 -0.33 25.56
CA GLN A 215 -10.44 0.70 26.57
C GLN A 215 -9.91 2.08 26.17
N ILE A 216 -8.68 2.14 25.65
CA ILE A 216 -8.03 3.39 25.27
C ILE A 216 -7.16 3.18 24.02
N LEU A 217 -7.27 4.10 23.06
CA LEU A 217 -6.38 4.10 21.89
C LEU A 217 -5.00 4.57 22.34
N ALA A 218 -3.93 4.06 21.73
CA ALA A 218 -2.57 4.49 22.07
C ALA A 218 -2.40 6.00 21.85
N ARG A 219 -3.03 6.56 20.81
CA ARG A 219 -3.12 7.99 20.57
C ARG A 219 -3.80 8.75 21.72
N GLU A 220 -4.97 8.27 22.16
CA GLU A 220 -5.71 8.90 23.25
C GLU A 220 -4.90 8.89 24.55
N TYR A 221 -4.23 7.77 24.84
CA TYR A 221 -3.33 7.65 25.99
C TYR A 221 -2.16 8.65 25.88
N TYR A 222 -1.51 8.73 24.72
CA TYR A 222 -0.41 9.66 24.47
C TYR A 222 -0.84 11.12 24.63
N VAL A 223 -1.96 11.53 24.03
CA VAL A 223 -2.46 12.92 24.15
C VAL A 223 -2.77 13.24 25.61
N LYS A 224 -3.40 12.33 26.36
CA LYS A 224 -3.66 12.51 27.80
C LYS A 224 -2.35 12.67 28.59
N ALA A 225 -1.35 11.82 28.34
CA ALA A 225 -0.07 11.86 29.02
C ALA A 225 0.71 13.14 28.72
N VAL A 226 0.82 13.53 27.45
CA VAL A 226 1.49 14.78 27.04
C VAL A 226 0.78 16.00 27.59
N THR A 227 -0.55 16.03 27.51
CA THR A 227 -1.33 17.14 28.06
C THR A 227 -1.14 17.25 29.57
N ALA A 228 -1.18 16.13 30.30
CA ALA A 228 -0.95 16.13 31.74
C ALA A 228 0.46 16.63 32.10
N ALA A 229 1.48 16.25 31.34
CA ALA A 229 2.86 16.67 31.56
C ALA A 229 3.12 18.14 31.22
N LEU A 230 2.49 18.67 30.17
CA LEU A 230 2.73 20.02 29.66
C LEU A 230 1.80 21.08 30.25
N ARG A 231 0.62 20.70 30.73
CA ARG A 231 -0.38 21.62 31.30
C ARG A 231 0.14 22.53 32.43
N PRO A 232 1.08 22.11 33.29
CA PRO A 232 1.67 23.03 34.27
C PRO A 232 2.49 24.17 33.65
N HIS A 233 2.90 24.04 32.39
CA HIS A 233 3.85 24.92 31.72
C HIS A 233 3.30 25.58 30.44
N LEU A 234 2.25 25.02 29.83
CA LEU A 234 1.66 25.47 28.58
C LEU A 234 0.13 25.51 28.65
N PRO A 235 -0.53 26.48 27.97
CA PRO A 235 -1.95 26.45 27.66
C PRO A 235 -2.37 25.12 27.03
N MET A 236 -3.64 24.72 27.24
CA MET A 236 -4.19 23.46 26.72
C MET A 236 -4.04 23.35 25.20
N GLU A 237 -4.25 24.46 24.50
CA GLU A 237 -4.17 24.55 23.04
C GLU A 237 -2.76 24.21 22.55
N LEU A 238 -1.74 24.77 23.19
CA LEU A 238 -0.33 24.51 22.87
C LEU A 238 0.09 23.09 23.27
N ALA A 239 -0.38 22.59 24.41
CA ALA A 239 -0.12 21.20 24.82
C ALA A 239 -0.71 20.19 23.81
N LEU A 240 -1.92 20.46 23.30
CA LEU A 240 -2.55 19.66 22.25
C LEU A 240 -1.79 19.79 20.92
N GLU A 241 -1.35 20.98 20.54
CA GLU A 241 -0.55 21.19 19.32
C GLU A 241 0.78 20.42 19.37
N VAL A 242 1.49 20.48 20.50
CA VAL A 242 2.71 19.70 20.72
C VAL A 242 2.43 18.20 20.60
N SER A 243 1.33 17.72 21.18
CA SER A 243 0.93 16.31 21.06
C SER A 243 0.61 15.89 19.61
N ASN A 244 0.19 16.84 18.75
CA ASN A 244 -0.12 16.60 17.33
C ASN A 244 1.12 16.68 16.44
N THR A 245 2.22 17.25 16.94
CA THR A 245 3.46 17.39 16.17
C THR A 245 4.05 16.01 15.90
N ARG A 246 4.29 15.70 14.62
CA ARG A 246 4.89 14.41 14.23
C ARG A 246 6.29 14.29 14.83
N SER A 247 6.63 13.07 15.24
CA SER A 247 8.00 12.73 15.67
C SER A 247 9.02 13.22 14.63
N SER A 248 10.18 13.65 15.13
CA SER A 248 11.34 14.00 14.31
C SER A 248 11.58 12.98 13.19
N GLN A 249 12.04 13.46 12.03
CA GLN A 249 12.34 12.61 10.88
C GLN A 249 13.18 11.39 11.29
N ILE A 250 12.67 10.18 10.98
CA ILE A 250 13.39 8.93 11.24
C ILE A 250 14.75 8.99 10.54
N LYS A 251 15.83 8.91 11.31
CA LYS A 251 17.21 8.86 10.82
C LYS A 251 17.61 7.40 10.63
N MET A 252 18.19 7.10 9.47
CA MET A 252 18.72 5.77 9.22
C MET A 252 19.92 5.45 10.11
N PRO A 253 20.09 4.19 10.53
CA PRO A 253 21.31 3.75 11.16
C PRO A 253 22.47 3.89 10.18
N VAL A 254 23.61 4.26 10.72
CA VAL A 254 24.88 4.06 10.03
C VAL A 254 25.25 2.61 10.28
N TRP A 255 25.23 1.79 9.23
CA TRP A 255 25.66 0.40 9.34
C TRP A 255 27.17 0.33 9.43
N GLU A 256 27.70 -0.53 10.31
CA GLU A 256 29.10 -0.93 10.19
C GLU A 256 29.29 -1.79 8.94
N ARG A 257 28.30 -2.63 8.63
CA ARG A 257 28.27 -3.43 7.42
C ARG A 257 26.84 -3.54 6.89
N ARG A 258 26.65 -3.31 5.59
CA ARG A 258 25.32 -3.45 4.97
C ARG A 258 24.80 -4.89 5.09
N PRO A 259 23.48 -5.06 5.24
CA PRO A 259 22.85 -6.38 5.13
C PRO A 259 23.32 -7.10 3.85
N SER A 260 23.70 -8.37 3.96
CA SER A 260 24.19 -9.16 2.83
C SER A 260 23.98 -10.65 3.05
N ARG A 261 24.28 -11.47 2.04
CA ARG A 261 24.22 -12.94 2.11
C ARG A 261 25.06 -13.57 3.22
N THR A 262 25.95 -12.78 3.84
CA THR A 262 26.86 -13.26 4.88
C THR A 262 26.76 -12.47 6.18
N HIS A 263 25.92 -11.44 6.20
CA HIS A 263 25.80 -10.48 7.29
C HIS A 263 24.34 -10.12 7.55
N LEU A 264 23.83 -10.49 8.72
CA LEU A 264 22.48 -10.15 9.17
C LEU A 264 22.50 -8.86 9.98
N VAL A 265 21.59 -7.93 9.68
CA VAL A 265 21.33 -6.77 10.54
C VAL A 265 20.02 -7.01 11.26
N ILE A 266 20.05 -7.02 12.59
CA ILE A 266 18.91 -7.32 13.45
C ILE A 266 18.61 -6.10 14.32
N PHE A 267 17.39 -5.59 14.23
CA PHE A 267 16.96 -4.41 14.96
C PHE A 267 16.35 -4.77 16.32
N CYS A 268 16.86 -4.23 17.42
CA CYS A 268 16.27 -4.44 18.74
C CYS A 268 15.21 -3.35 19.00
N THR A 269 13.93 -3.73 19.10
CA THR A 269 12.83 -2.76 19.31
C THR A 269 12.51 -2.49 20.78
N TYR A 270 13.23 -3.12 21.71
CA TYR A 270 13.10 -2.92 23.16
C TYR A 270 14.24 -2.06 23.68
N GLN A 271 14.01 -1.34 24.80
CA GLN A 271 15.07 -0.62 25.49
C GLN A 271 16.11 -1.62 25.99
N THR A 272 17.37 -1.39 25.62
CA THR A 272 18.46 -2.34 25.91
C THR A 272 19.67 -1.59 26.45
N THR A 273 20.25 -2.11 27.52
CA THR A 273 21.54 -1.63 28.02
C THR A 273 22.67 -2.11 27.11
N THR A 274 23.83 -1.46 27.20
CA THR A 274 25.01 -1.89 26.40
C THR A 274 25.43 -3.33 26.74
N GLU A 275 25.25 -3.75 27.99
CA GLU A 275 25.57 -5.11 28.44
C GLU A 275 24.58 -6.15 27.91
N GLU A 276 23.28 -5.86 27.97
CA GLU A 276 22.25 -6.74 27.39
C GLU A 276 22.39 -6.87 25.87
N LEU A 277 22.73 -5.79 25.19
CA LEU A 277 23.02 -5.80 23.75
C LEU A 277 24.21 -6.71 23.44
N ARG A 278 25.32 -6.58 24.18
CA ARG A 278 26.51 -7.44 24.01
C ARG A 278 26.21 -8.90 24.29
N LYS A 279 25.46 -9.20 25.35
CA LYS A 279 25.04 -10.56 25.68
C LYS A 279 24.17 -11.14 24.57
N THR A 280 23.17 -10.39 24.09
CA THR A 280 22.28 -10.82 23.01
C THR A 280 23.05 -11.04 21.70
N GLN A 281 23.99 -10.13 21.38
CA GLN A 281 24.87 -10.22 20.23
C GLN A 281 25.68 -11.52 20.26
N LYS A 282 26.28 -11.81 21.41
CA LYS A 282 27.07 -13.04 21.60
C LYS A 282 26.20 -14.29 21.38
N VAL A 283 25.02 -14.35 21.99
CA VAL A 283 24.14 -15.53 21.81
C VAL A 283 23.71 -15.70 20.37
N ILE A 284 23.40 -14.62 19.64
CA ILE A 284 23.06 -14.70 18.22
C ILE A 284 24.24 -15.20 17.39
N GLN A 285 25.44 -14.65 17.61
CA GLN A 285 26.66 -15.09 16.91
C GLN A 285 27.00 -16.56 17.19
N ASP A 286 26.90 -16.98 18.45
CA ASP A 286 27.13 -18.37 18.87
C ASP A 286 26.11 -19.31 18.20
N GLY A 287 24.86 -18.88 18.04
CA GLY A 287 23.83 -19.67 17.38
C GLY A 287 23.84 -19.63 15.85
N LEU A 288 24.54 -18.67 15.23
CA LEU A 288 24.82 -18.69 13.78
C LEU A 288 25.89 -19.74 13.42
N SER A 289 26.88 -19.91 14.29
CA SER A 289 28.02 -20.82 14.11
C SER A 289 27.63 -22.29 13.79
N PRO A 290 26.63 -22.91 14.44
CA PRO A 290 26.19 -24.28 14.13
C PRO A 290 25.17 -24.39 12.99
N VAL A 291 24.60 -23.28 12.50
CA VAL A 291 23.45 -23.33 11.57
C VAL A 291 23.86 -23.17 10.10
N LEU A 292 25.05 -22.64 9.77
CA LEU A 292 25.35 -22.25 8.38
C LEU A 292 26.82 -22.33 7.97
N ASN A 293 27.06 -22.94 6.80
CA ASN A 293 28.26 -22.71 5.96
C ASN A 293 28.21 -21.35 5.21
N GLY A 294 27.19 -20.51 5.43
CA GLY A 294 26.85 -19.32 4.60
C GLY A 294 26.89 -17.94 5.29
N TYR A 295 26.32 -17.77 6.48
CA TYR A 295 26.37 -16.48 7.21
C TYR A 295 27.43 -16.51 8.30
N ARG A 296 28.27 -15.47 8.35
CA ARG A 296 29.43 -15.43 9.24
C ARG A 296 29.30 -14.41 10.37
N THR A 297 28.35 -13.48 10.26
CA THR A 297 28.24 -12.34 11.18
C THR A 297 26.80 -11.84 11.29
N ALA A 298 26.43 -11.34 12.48
CA ALA A 298 25.27 -10.48 12.67
C ALA A 298 25.68 -9.15 13.33
N GLU A 299 24.90 -8.10 13.12
CA GLU A 299 24.97 -6.82 13.82
C GLU A 299 23.63 -6.55 14.50
N LEU A 300 23.64 -6.20 15.80
CA LEU A 300 22.45 -5.73 16.50
C LEU A 300 22.41 -4.21 16.58
N VAL A 301 21.33 -3.64 16.05
CA VAL A 301 21.10 -2.19 16.03
C VAL A 301 19.97 -1.85 17.01
N PRO A 302 20.26 -1.14 18.12
CA PRO A 302 19.23 -0.76 19.07
C PRO A 302 18.39 0.41 18.52
N LEU A 303 17.09 0.16 18.32
CA LEU A 303 16.17 1.11 17.66
C LEU A 303 15.71 2.26 18.57
N ASP A 304 15.92 2.15 19.87
CA ASP A 304 15.70 3.26 20.81
C ASP A 304 16.51 4.51 20.43
N ARG A 305 17.73 4.32 19.90
CA ARG A 305 18.57 5.39 19.32
C ARG A 305 17.96 6.03 18.07
N HIS A 306 17.03 5.34 17.42
CA HIS A 306 16.32 5.77 16.21
C HIS A 306 14.89 6.25 16.51
N ARG A 307 14.48 6.29 17.78
CA ARG A 307 13.15 6.74 18.24
C ARG A 307 11.98 5.94 17.64
N ILE A 308 12.21 4.69 17.23
CA ILE A 308 11.17 3.82 16.70
C ILE A 308 10.51 3.09 17.87
N ARG A 309 9.26 3.43 18.18
CA ARG A 309 8.53 2.87 19.34
C ARG A 309 7.20 2.23 18.95
N THR A 310 6.56 2.77 17.92
CA THR A 310 5.22 2.36 17.49
C THR A 310 5.27 1.52 16.21
N ARG A 311 4.16 0.85 15.89
CA ARG A 311 3.97 0.19 14.58
C ARG A 311 4.13 1.18 13.44
N ARG A 312 3.56 2.39 13.57
CA ARG A 312 3.74 3.50 12.61
C ARG A 312 5.21 3.81 12.40
N ASP A 313 5.98 4.01 13.48
CA ASP A 313 7.40 4.33 13.37
C ASP A 313 8.15 3.21 12.63
N LEU A 314 7.81 1.94 12.90
CA LEU A 314 8.43 0.81 12.23
C LEU A 314 8.08 0.75 10.74
N ILE A 315 6.83 1.06 10.35
CA ILE A 315 6.46 1.11 8.92
C ILE A 315 7.16 2.28 8.22
N SER A 316 7.13 3.46 8.81
CA SER A 316 7.85 4.62 8.27
C SER A 316 9.36 4.39 8.23
N PHE A 317 9.90 3.59 9.16
CA PHE A 317 11.28 3.13 9.11
C PHE A 317 11.48 2.13 7.98
N TRP A 318 10.62 1.13 7.83
CA TRP A 318 10.66 0.13 6.74
C TRP A 318 10.62 0.79 5.36
N GLU A 319 9.71 1.74 5.14
CA GLU A 319 9.57 2.46 3.88
C GLU A 319 10.85 3.18 3.47
N LYS A 320 11.61 3.66 4.45
CA LYS A 320 12.93 4.22 4.22
C LYS A 320 13.99 3.13 4.15
N TYR A 321 13.97 2.11 5.00
CA TYR A 321 14.98 1.05 5.10
C TYR A 321 15.08 0.26 3.79
N ARG A 322 13.94 -0.09 3.20
CA ARG A 322 13.87 -0.74 1.88
C ARG A 322 14.54 0.10 0.78
N LEU A 323 14.75 1.40 1.00
CA LEU A 323 15.47 2.27 0.07
C LEU A 323 16.99 2.16 0.17
N TRP A 324 17.46 1.88 1.38
CA TRP A 324 18.88 1.76 1.68
C TRP A 324 19.43 0.38 1.40
N ASP A 325 18.53 -0.54 1.13
CA ASP A 325 18.87 -1.91 0.86
C ASP A 325 19.78 -2.03 -0.36
N ALA A 326 20.78 -2.91 -0.25
CA ALA A 326 21.67 -3.32 -1.32
C ALA A 326 20.96 -4.46 -2.07
N TYR A 327 20.76 -4.31 -3.38
CA TYR A 327 20.31 -5.41 -4.22
C TYR A 327 21.16 -6.65 -3.88
N MET A 328 20.58 -7.66 -3.24
CA MET A 328 21.23 -8.95 -3.13
C MET A 328 21.44 -9.40 -4.58
N PRO A 329 22.67 -9.68 -5.05
CA PRO A 329 22.99 -9.90 -6.46
C PRO A 329 22.33 -11.16 -7.09
N VAL A 330 21.32 -11.72 -6.45
CA VAL A 330 20.58 -12.92 -6.84
C VAL A 330 19.38 -12.57 -7.71
N GLY A 331 19.63 -11.90 -8.83
CA GLY A 331 18.82 -11.97 -10.06
C GLY A 331 17.29 -11.87 -10.02
N ARG A 332 16.62 -11.41 -8.95
CA ARG A 332 15.14 -11.51 -8.85
C ARG A 332 14.44 -10.40 -8.07
N GLY A 333 14.94 -9.17 -8.03
CA GLY A 333 14.15 -8.03 -7.53
C GLY A 333 13.53 -8.21 -6.13
N ILE A 334 14.18 -8.94 -5.22
CA ILE A 334 13.66 -9.18 -3.87
C ILE A 334 14.42 -8.30 -2.87
N LEU A 335 13.65 -7.53 -2.10
CA LEU A 335 14.13 -6.67 -1.03
C LEU A 335 14.64 -7.51 0.14
N VAL A 336 15.78 -7.14 0.72
CA VAL A 336 16.29 -7.67 1.97
C VAL A 336 15.27 -7.38 3.06
N PRO A 337 14.88 -8.41 3.81
CA PRO A 337 13.93 -8.26 4.89
C PRO A 337 14.51 -7.42 6.02
N LEU A 338 13.65 -6.65 6.67
CA LEU A 338 13.96 -6.05 7.96
C LEU A 338 13.71 -7.10 9.04
N ILE A 339 14.76 -7.48 9.76
CA ILE A 339 14.70 -8.44 10.86
C ILE A 339 14.76 -7.66 12.18
N TYR A 340 13.85 -7.94 13.10
CA TYR A 340 13.83 -7.29 14.40
C TYR A 340 13.56 -8.26 15.54
N LEU A 341 14.03 -7.89 16.72
CA LEU A 341 13.86 -8.61 17.97
C LEU A 341 13.03 -7.74 18.92
N SER A 342 11.85 -8.23 19.30
CA SER A 342 10.91 -7.47 20.13
C SER A 342 11.10 -7.61 21.64
N GLN A 343 11.90 -8.58 22.08
CA GLN A 343 12.13 -8.85 23.50
C GLN A 343 13.57 -9.33 23.74
N PRO A 344 14.11 -9.13 24.95
CA PRO A 344 15.41 -9.66 25.33
C PRO A 344 15.53 -11.17 25.09
N LEU A 345 16.65 -11.59 24.50
CA LEU A 345 16.87 -12.97 24.10
C LEU A 345 17.23 -13.84 25.32
N LYS A 346 16.38 -14.81 25.66
CA LYS A 346 16.65 -15.79 26.72
C LYS A 346 17.20 -17.12 26.18
N ASN A 347 16.66 -17.58 25.05
CA ASN A 347 17.05 -18.83 24.39
C ASN A 347 16.88 -18.68 22.88
N ILE A 348 17.96 -18.86 22.11
CA ILE A 348 17.95 -18.64 20.67
C ILE A 348 17.04 -19.62 19.91
N SER A 349 16.89 -20.85 20.41
CA SER A 349 16.10 -21.89 19.74
C SER A 349 14.60 -21.66 19.85
N LEU A 350 14.17 -20.86 20.83
CA LEU A 350 12.75 -20.57 21.11
C LEU A 350 12.34 -19.16 20.67
N VAL A 351 13.29 -18.29 20.36
CA VAL A 351 13.01 -16.91 20.03
C VAL A 351 12.55 -16.80 18.58
N GLN A 352 11.41 -16.13 18.42
CA GLN A 352 10.91 -15.71 17.13
C GLN A 352 11.32 -14.27 16.84
N PHE A 353 11.99 -14.09 15.71
CA PHE A 353 12.33 -12.79 15.15
C PHE A 353 11.13 -12.28 14.37
N GLY A 354 10.85 -11.00 14.51
CA GLY A 354 9.97 -10.31 13.60
C GLY A 354 10.67 -10.09 12.27
N VAL A 355 9.99 -10.42 11.18
CA VAL A 355 10.50 -10.26 9.83
C VAL A 355 9.50 -9.42 9.06
N ILE A 356 9.95 -8.31 8.50
CA ILE A 356 9.17 -7.46 7.59
C ILE A 356 9.77 -7.60 6.20
N GLN A 357 8.93 -7.94 5.24
CA GLN A 357 9.36 -8.14 3.87
C GLN A 357 8.30 -7.60 2.90
N GLY A 358 8.76 -6.88 1.89
CA GLY A 358 7.96 -6.53 0.72
C GLY A 358 8.32 -7.46 -0.43
N ARG A 359 7.31 -7.93 -1.18
CA ARG A 359 7.57 -8.69 -2.41
C ARG A 359 7.50 -7.74 -3.59
N GLY A 360 8.60 -7.68 -4.33
CA GLY A 360 8.68 -6.97 -5.58
C GLY A 360 7.94 -7.69 -6.69
N THR A 361 6.65 -7.42 -6.86
CA THR A 361 5.89 -7.93 -8.02
C THR A 361 5.23 -6.78 -8.76
N SER A 362 4.75 -7.05 -9.97
CA SER A 362 3.99 -6.10 -10.80
C SER A 362 2.71 -5.58 -10.11
N VAL A 363 2.22 -6.30 -9.10
CA VAL A 363 1.18 -5.85 -8.19
C VAL A 363 1.87 -5.39 -6.90
N PRO A 364 1.49 -4.24 -6.30
CA PRO A 364 1.97 -3.86 -4.97
C PRO A 364 1.52 -4.93 -3.97
N ILE A 365 2.39 -5.91 -3.72
CA ILE A 365 2.13 -6.90 -2.69
C ILE A 365 2.31 -6.20 -1.36
N PRO A 366 1.33 -6.33 -0.45
CA PRO A 366 1.45 -5.74 0.88
C PRO A 366 2.73 -6.20 1.54
N THR A 367 3.37 -5.28 2.26
CA THR A 367 4.47 -5.65 3.15
C THR A 367 3.90 -6.64 4.17
N VAL A 368 4.54 -7.79 4.33
CA VAL A 368 4.11 -8.82 5.28
C VAL A 368 5.03 -8.75 6.49
N MET A 369 4.42 -8.77 7.67
CA MET A 369 5.12 -8.98 8.93
C MET A 369 4.86 -10.41 9.42
N ALA A 370 5.93 -11.16 9.65
CA ALA A 370 5.90 -12.54 10.10
C ALA A 370 6.80 -12.75 11.32
N ARG A 371 6.58 -13.87 12.02
CA ARG A 371 7.45 -14.35 13.10
C ARG A 371 8.17 -15.61 12.64
N MET A 372 9.50 -15.60 12.68
CA MET A 372 10.35 -16.69 12.17
C MET A 372 11.47 -17.04 13.14
N ARG A 373 11.91 -18.31 13.15
CA ARG A 373 13.08 -18.71 13.93
C ARG A 373 14.35 -18.28 13.20
N LEU A 374 15.44 -18.06 13.94
CA LEU A 374 16.71 -17.65 13.33
C LEU A 374 17.21 -18.68 12.29
N ARG A 375 17.02 -19.98 12.57
CA ARG A 375 17.38 -21.06 11.65
C ARG A 375 16.65 -20.93 10.31
N ASP A 376 15.34 -20.74 10.33
CA ASP A 376 14.54 -20.64 9.11
C ASP A 376 14.96 -19.42 8.27
N ILE A 377 15.18 -18.27 8.93
CA ILE A 377 15.69 -17.05 8.28
C ILE A 377 17.02 -17.34 7.58
N CYS A 378 17.93 -17.98 8.31
CA CYS A 378 19.26 -18.33 7.85
C CYS A 378 19.25 -19.31 6.67
N GLU A 379 18.43 -20.35 6.74
CA GLU A 379 18.27 -21.36 5.70
C GLU A 379 17.67 -20.77 4.41
N ASP A 380 16.60 -19.99 4.52
CA ASP A 380 15.97 -19.32 3.38
C ASP A 380 16.96 -18.37 2.68
N MET A 381 17.60 -17.53 3.49
CA MET A 381 18.54 -16.54 3.00
C MET A 381 19.82 -17.17 2.42
N ALA A 382 20.22 -18.37 2.87
CA ALA A 382 21.35 -19.11 2.29
C ALA A 382 20.98 -19.87 1.02
N LYS A 383 19.82 -20.53 1.01
CA LYS A 383 19.35 -21.39 -0.09
C LYS A 383 18.85 -20.58 -1.27
N ILE A 384 18.08 -19.52 -1.01
CA ILE A 384 17.34 -18.78 -2.04
C ILE A 384 17.81 -17.33 -2.15
N GLY A 385 18.57 -16.82 -1.16
CA GLY A 385 19.07 -15.45 -1.16
C GLY A 385 18.05 -14.42 -0.67
N TYR A 386 16.89 -14.87 -0.20
CA TYR A 386 15.83 -14.06 0.37
C TYR A 386 15.00 -14.89 1.35
N ILE A 387 14.25 -14.25 2.25
CA ILE A 387 13.32 -14.93 3.16
C ILE A 387 12.07 -15.37 2.38
N ASN A 388 11.73 -16.65 2.45
CA ASN A 388 10.54 -17.18 1.79
C ASN A 388 9.34 -17.10 2.74
N ALA A 389 8.94 -15.88 3.11
CA ALA A 389 7.74 -15.67 3.90
C ALA A 389 6.51 -16.00 3.03
N PRO A 390 5.72 -17.06 3.33
CA PRO A 390 4.63 -17.47 2.45
C PRO A 390 3.52 -16.43 2.52
N LEU A 391 2.93 -16.09 1.37
CA LEU A 391 1.88 -15.08 1.32
C LEU A 391 0.62 -15.59 2.06
N PRO A 392 -0.17 -14.70 2.68
CA PRO A 392 -1.50 -15.07 3.17
C PRO A 392 -2.35 -15.54 1.98
N GLY A 393 -2.66 -16.84 1.94
CA GLY A 393 -3.42 -17.47 0.84
C GLY A 393 -2.60 -18.33 -0.13
N ASP A 394 -1.29 -18.54 0.08
CA ASP A 394 -0.57 -19.62 -0.61
C ASP A 394 -1.05 -20.97 -0.03
N PHE A 395 -2.01 -21.60 -0.71
CA PHE A 395 -2.73 -22.80 -0.26
C PHE A 395 -1.89 -24.08 -0.19
N ASP A 396 -0.72 -24.12 -0.84
CA ASP A 396 0.06 -25.35 -1.05
C ASP A 396 1.37 -25.43 -0.23
N TYR A 397 1.64 -24.50 0.69
CA TYR A 397 2.91 -24.50 1.42
C TYR A 397 2.83 -25.22 2.78
N ASP A 398 3.53 -26.36 2.84
CA ASP A 398 3.77 -27.20 4.00
C ASP A 398 4.31 -26.34 5.18
N SER A 399 3.45 -26.08 6.16
CA SER A 399 3.62 -24.98 7.11
C SER A 399 4.59 -25.32 8.24
N SER A 400 5.89 -25.19 7.99
CA SER A 400 6.92 -25.19 9.05
C SER A 400 6.96 -23.87 9.84
N HIS A 401 6.37 -22.79 9.31
CA HIS A 401 6.34 -21.47 9.95
C HIS A 401 5.11 -21.31 10.86
N GLU A 402 5.23 -21.77 12.11
CA GLU A 402 4.28 -21.55 13.19
C GLU A 402 4.37 -20.09 13.71
N GLY A 403 3.65 -19.17 13.08
CA GLY A 403 3.56 -17.80 13.58
C GLY A 403 2.38 -17.01 12.98
N PRO A 404 1.74 -16.12 13.77
CA PRO A 404 0.75 -15.20 13.24
C PRO A 404 1.39 -14.30 12.18
N ARG A 405 0.70 -14.09 11.06
CA ARG A 405 1.12 -13.22 9.95
C ARG A 405 0.21 -12.01 9.89
N GLU A 406 0.78 -10.86 9.58
CA GLU A 406 0.08 -9.58 9.52
C GLU A 406 0.42 -8.87 8.21
N PHE A 407 -0.60 -8.27 7.58
CA PHE A 407 -0.36 -7.32 6.49
C PHE A 407 0.01 -5.97 7.10
N PHE A 408 1.21 -5.50 6.76
CA PHE A 408 1.86 -4.35 7.35
C PHE A 408 1.72 -3.13 6.43
N TRP A 409 0.55 -2.50 6.46
CA TRP A 409 0.21 -1.33 5.64
C TRP A 409 0.51 -0.02 6.35
N HIS A 410 0.98 1.00 5.63
CA HIS A 410 1.21 2.32 6.22
C HIS A 410 -0.12 2.93 6.73
N PRO A 411 -0.19 3.36 7.99
CA PRO A 411 -1.46 3.72 8.62
C PRO A 411 -2.06 5.02 8.10
N ASP A 412 -1.24 5.88 7.48
CA ASP A 412 -1.70 7.12 6.83
C ASP A 412 -2.14 6.94 5.37
N GLN A 413 -1.96 5.74 4.78
CA GLN A 413 -2.39 5.48 3.41
C GLN A 413 -3.86 5.04 3.39
N PRO A 414 -4.61 5.35 2.32
CA PRO A 414 -5.95 4.82 2.12
C PRO A 414 -5.93 3.29 2.09
N CYS A 415 -6.91 2.67 2.74
CA CYS A 415 -6.98 1.21 2.81
C CYS A 415 -7.51 0.61 1.50
N LEU A 416 -6.84 -0.43 0.99
CA LEU A 416 -7.30 -1.20 -0.18
C LEU A 416 -7.55 -0.33 -1.42
N THR A 417 -6.71 0.69 -1.64
CA THR A 417 -6.57 1.27 -2.98
C THR A 417 -6.08 0.16 -3.88
N ARG A 418 -7.00 -0.49 -4.58
CA ARG A 418 -6.68 -0.99 -5.91
C ARG A 418 -6.06 0.22 -6.60
N GLN A 419 -4.75 0.18 -6.81
CA GLN A 419 -4.12 1.05 -7.79
C GLN A 419 -5.01 0.97 -9.01
N LEU A 420 -5.41 2.13 -9.52
CA LEU A 420 -6.19 2.20 -10.72
C LEU A 420 -5.52 1.31 -11.78
N PRO A 421 -6.28 0.51 -12.56
CA PRO A 421 -5.71 -0.41 -13.54
C PRO A 421 -4.90 0.23 -14.67
N TRP A 422 -4.66 1.54 -14.68
CA TRP A 422 -3.86 2.21 -15.72
C TRP A 422 -2.38 1.81 -15.72
N ILE A 423 -1.97 0.88 -14.85
CA ILE A 423 -0.65 0.26 -14.89
C ILE A 423 -0.66 -0.75 -16.04
N PHE A 424 -0.26 -0.28 -17.22
CA PHE A 424 0.33 -1.18 -18.20
C PHE A 424 1.55 -1.81 -17.56
N SER A 425 1.80 -3.08 -17.84
CA SER A 425 2.89 -3.88 -17.25
C SER A 425 4.32 -3.31 -17.44
N TRP A 426 4.47 -2.15 -18.10
CA TRP A 426 5.74 -1.55 -18.51
C TRP A 426 5.79 0.00 -18.50
N LEU A 427 4.69 0.74 -18.32
CA LEU A 427 4.67 2.22 -18.29
C LEU A 427 3.79 2.76 -17.16
N THR A 428 4.38 3.52 -16.22
CA THR A 428 3.62 4.24 -15.16
C THR A 428 3.38 5.68 -15.58
N ILE A 429 2.12 6.14 -15.56
CA ILE A 429 1.78 7.54 -15.85
C ILE A 429 1.59 8.31 -14.54
N PHE A 430 2.32 9.41 -14.37
CA PHE A 430 2.16 10.38 -13.28
C PHE A 430 1.68 11.71 -13.85
N ALA A 431 0.73 12.36 -13.18
CA ALA A 431 0.29 13.70 -13.56
C ALA A 431 0.64 14.73 -12.48
N SER A 432 1.08 15.91 -12.89
CA SER A 432 1.29 17.10 -12.07
C SER A 432 0.99 18.30 -12.97
N PRO A 433 0.03 19.23 -12.75
CA PRO A 433 -0.98 19.49 -11.69
C PRO A 433 -2.34 18.76 -11.95
N PRO A 434 -3.49 19.09 -11.30
CA PRO A 434 -4.80 18.53 -11.69
C PRO A 434 -5.07 18.74 -13.17
N LEU A 435 -5.20 17.64 -13.90
CA LEU A 435 -5.54 17.63 -15.32
C LEU A 435 -6.94 18.21 -15.53
N THR A 436 -7.14 18.97 -16.61
CA THR A 436 -8.48 19.36 -17.06
C THR A 436 -9.26 18.10 -17.49
N GLU A 437 -10.59 18.16 -17.48
CA GLU A 437 -11.43 17.01 -17.90
C GLU A 437 -11.15 16.63 -19.36
N GLU A 438 -10.84 17.60 -20.23
CA GLU A 438 -10.45 17.33 -21.61
C GLU A 438 -9.12 16.57 -21.69
N ALA A 439 -8.14 16.91 -20.85
CA ALA A 439 -6.87 16.20 -20.79
C ALA A 439 -7.06 14.76 -20.28
N LYS A 440 -7.91 14.57 -19.26
CA LYS A 440 -8.27 13.24 -18.74
C LYS A 440 -8.95 12.38 -19.82
N GLN A 441 -9.94 12.94 -20.52
CA GLN A 441 -10.65 12.24 -21.59
C GLN A 441 -9.70 11.86 -22.73
N ARG A 442 -8.79 12.75 -23.14
CA ARG A 442 -7.82 12.43 -24.20
C ARG A 442 -6.84 11.32 -23.80
N ILE A 443 -6.38 11.31 -22.55
CA ILE A 443 -5.58 10.20 -22.03
C ILE A 443 -6.40 8.91 -22.14
N GLN A 444 -7.66 8.95 -21.71
CA GLN A 444 -8.58 7.81 -21.80
C GLN A 444 -8.72 7.31 -23.24
N ASP A 445 -8.98 8.19 -24.21
CA ASP A 445 -9.14 7.83 -25.62
C ASP A 445 -7.88 7.16 -26.19
N ILE A 446 -6.70 7.69 -25.86
CA ILE A 446 -5.42 7.08 -26.25
C ILE A 446 -5.31 5.70 -25.61
N MET A 447 -5.62 5.56 -24.31
CA MET A 447 -5.57 4.28 -23.60
C MET A 447 -6.55 3.25 -24.15
N THR A 448 -7.74 3.67 -24.60
CA THR A 448 -8.71 2.77 -25.26
C THR A 448 -8.15 2.19 -26.54
N VAL A 449 -7.39 2.96 -27.33
CA VAL A 449 -6.65 2.42 -28.49
C VAL A 449 -5.59 1.42 -28.04
N TYR A 450 -4.87 1.69 -26.94
CA TYR A 450 -3.90 0.75 -26.39
C TYR A 450 -4.54 -0.59 -25.98
N ASP A 451 -5.67 -0.55 -25.27
CA ASP A 451 -6.37 -1.75 -24.82
C ASP A 451 -6.94 -2.55 -26.00
N LYS A 452 -7.43 -1.87 -27.04
CA LYS A 452 -7.96 -2.47 -28.26
C LYS A 452 -6.92 -3.29 -29.04
N TYR A 453 -5.67 -2.83 -29.08
CA TYR A 453 -4.61 -3.47 -29.87
C TYR A 453 -3.64 -4.32 -29.05
N GLY A 454 -3.58 -4.12 -27.73
CA GLY A 454 -2.66 -4.78 -26.82
C GLY A 454 -1.18 -4.44 -27.07
N PRO A 455 -0.27 -4.84 -26.16
CA PRO A 455 1.17 -4.50 -26.23
C PRO A 455 1.91 -5.07 -27.46
N HIS A 456 1.29 -6.02 -28.18
CA HIS A 456 1.85 -6.62 -29.39
C HIS A 456 1.22 -6.09 -30.69
N GLY A 457 0.00 -5.53 -30.66
CA GLY A 457 -0.68 -5.01 -31.86
C GLY A 457 -0.30 -3.58 -32.25
N LEU A 458 0.41 -2.85 -31.38
CA LEU A 458 0.85 -1.47 -31.60
C LEU A 458 1.97 -1.33 -32.63
N ASN A 459 2.66 -2.42 -32.97
CA ASN A 459 3.63 -2.43 -34.06
C ASN A 459 2.95 -2.39 -35.45
N GLY A 460 1.61 -2.50 -35.50
CA GLY A 460 0.84 -2.39 -36.73
C GLY A 460 0.60 -0.93 -37.14
N PRO A 461 0.71 -0.59 -38.45
CA PRO A 461 0.51 0.78 -38.94
C PRO A 461 -0.88 1.35 -38.59
N HIS A 462 -1.90 0.50 -38.46
CA HIS A 462 -3.25 0.91 -38.12
C HIS A 462 -3.39 1.50 -36.69
N ALA A 463 -2.77 0.87 -35.69
CA ALA A 463 -2.82 1.37 -34.31
C ALA A 463 -2.09 2.71 -34.18
N LEU A 464 -0.96 2.86 -34.89
CA LEU A 464 -0.19 4.11 -34.93
C LEU A 464 -0.99 5.25 -35.60
N ILE A 465 -1.69 4.96 -36.69
CA ILE A 465 -2.53 5.94 -37.40
C ILE A 465 -3.72 6.36 -36.52
N GLU A 466 -4.39 5.42 -35.86
CA GLU A 466 -5.53 5.72 -34.97
C GLU A 466 -5.07 6.59 -33.78
N ALA A 467 -3.98 6.22 -33.11
CA ALA A 467 -3.42 7.02 -32.01
C ALA A 467 -2.93 8.42 -32.47
N ARG A 468 -2.31 8.53 -33.66
CA ARG A 468 -1.94 9.84 -34.23
C ARG A 468 -3.14 10.71 -34.56
N THR A 469 -4.21 10.11 -35.08
CA THR A 469 -5.44 10.82 -35.47
C THR A 469 -6.13 11.39 -34.23
N LEU A 470 -6.19 10.61 -33.14
CA LEU A 470 -6.68 11.05 -31.83
C LEU A 470 -5.80 12.14 -31.20
N SER A 471 -4.51 12.15 -31.52
CA SER A 471 -3.59 13.20 -31.07
C SER A 471 -3.83 14.58 -31.72
N GLY A 472 -4.82 14.70 -32.62
CA GLY A 472 -5.27 15.99 -33.15
C GLY A 472 -4.32 16.64 -34.15
N ARG A 473 -3.26 15.94 -34.60
CA ARG A 473 -2.48 16.35 -35.77
C ARG A 473 -3.19 15.96 -37.07
N ASN A 474 -4.40 16.48 -37.25
CA ASN A 474 -5.04 16.50 -38.57
C ASN A 474 -4.55 17.75 -39.30
N GLY A 475 -3.40 17.64 -39.99
CA GLY A 475 -2.91 18.74 -40.81
C GLY A 475 -1.42 18.75 -41.08
N GLU A 476 -0.87 17.65 -41.57
CA GLU A 476 0.30 17.67 -42.47
C GLU A 476 0.34 16.34 -43.22
N ALA A 477 -0.59 16.21 -44.16
CA ALA A 477 -0.51 15.24 -45.23
C ALA A 477 0.60 15.71 -46.19
N GLY A 478 1.84 15.36 -45.88
CA GLY A 478 2.96 15.69 -46.75
C GLY A 478 4.31 15.40 -46.13
N MET A 479 4.70 14.13 -46.03
CA MET A 479 6.08 13.76 -46.34
C MET A 479 6.19 12.27 -46.65
N THR A 480 6.76 12.04 -47.83
CA THR A 480 7.08 10.78 -48.47
C THR A 480 8.07 9.95 -47.67
N ASN A 481 7.92 8.64 -47.81
CA ASN A 481 8.96 7.67 -47.52
C ASN A 481 10.14 7.95 -48.45
N ASP A 482 11.14 8.71 -48.02
CA ASP A 482 12.53 8.61 -48.45
C ASP A 482 13.38 9.64 -47.71
N ALA A 483 14.45 9.16 -47.07
CA ALA A 483 15.64 9.89 -46.60
C ALA A 483 15.51 11.42 -46.42
N GLY A 484 14.84 11.88 -45.36
CA GLY A 484 14.76 13.33 -45.14
C GLY A 484 13.86 13.83 -44.02
N MET A 485 13.74 13.12 -42.88
CA MET A 485 13.21 13.77 -41.68
C MET A 485 14.28 14.73 -41.16
N THR A 486 14.07 16.03 -41.39
CA THR A 486 14.83 17.10 -40.72
C THR A 486 14.71 16.92 -39.21
N LYS A 487 15.85 16.57 -38.61
CA LYS A 487 16.14 16.37 -37.18
C LYS A 487 15.82 17.58 -36.27
N GLU A 488 15.21 18.64 -36.79
CA GLU A 488 15.33 19.99 -36.21
C GLU A 488 14.13 20.47 -35.39
N ALA A 489 13.03 19.71 -35.28
CA ALA A 489 11.92 20.08 -34.38
C ALA A 489 11.96 19.39 -33.00
N CYS A 490 13.00 18.61 -32.69
CA CYS A 490 13.10 17.84 -31.44
C CYS A 490 14.28 18.23 -30.54
N MET A 491 15.05 19.28 -30.87
CA MET A 491 16.27 19.61 -30.14
C MET A 491 16.38 21.09 -29.82
N THR A 492 15.78 21.50 -28.71
CA THR A 492 16.29 22.61 -27.90
C THR A 492 16.56 22.12 -26.49
N ASN A 493 17.80 22.35 -26.08
CA ASN A 493 18.46 21.89 -24.87
C ASN A 493 17.70 22.29 -23.59
N LYS A 494 17.59 21.33 -22.65
CA LYS A 494 16.65 21.27 -21.51
C LYS A 494 15.24 20.93 -21.97
N ALA A 495 14.66 19.80 -21.53
CA ALA A 495 13.29 19.37 -21.85
C ALA A 495 12.17 20.30 -21.30
N GLY A 496 12.47 21.58 -21.11
CA GLY A 496 11.64 22.57 -20.42
C GLY A 496 11.54 22.37 -18.92
N LEU A 497 12.34 21.47 -18.34
CA LEU A 497 12.24 21.08 -16.93
C LEU A 497 13.14 21.95 -16.03
N THR A 498 12.58 22.41 -14.91
CA THR A 498 13.31 23.03 -13.80
C THR A 498 13.98 21.96 -12.93
N ASP A 499 14.95 22.35 -12.12
CA ASP A 499 15.62 21.44 -11.17
C ASP A 499 14.61 20.85 -10.17
N GLU A 500 13.62 21.64 -9.73
CA GLU A 500 12.53 21.18 -8.85
C GLU A 500 11.66 20.10 -9.53
N GLN A 501 11.39 20.24 -10.82
CA GLN A 501 10.65 19.24 -11.59
C GLN A 501 11.46 17.96 -11.78
N LEU A 502 12.77 18.07 -12.02
CA LEU A 502 13.68 16.92 -12.09
C LEU A 502 13.79 16.20 -10.74
N GLU A 503 13.79 16.95 -9.63
CA GLU A 503 13.74 16.39 -8.29
C GLU A 503 12.40 15.67 -8.01
N TYR A 504 11.28 16.23 -8.46
CA TYR A 504 9.98 15.56 -8.39
C TYR A 504 9.94 14.26 -9.19
N VAL A 505 10.45 14.29 -10.43
CA VAL A 505 10.60 13.09 -11.28
C VAL A 505 11.48 12.07 -10.58
N TRP A 506 12.64 12.47 -10.06
CA TRP A 506 13.53 11.58 -9.31
C TRP A 506 12.84 10.93 -8.11
N ASN A 507 12.18 11.72 -7.27
CA ASN A 507 11.48 11.23 -6.07
C ASN A 507 10.34 10.25 -6.44
N THR A 508 9.68 10.49 -7.58
CA THR A 508 8.59 9.64 -8.06
C THR A 508 9.09 8.35 -8.71
N VAL A 509 10.06 8.47 -9.63
CA VAL A 509 10.74 7.34 -10.30
C VAL A 509 11.36 6.43 -9.25
N SER A 510 12.14 6.98 -8.32
CA SER A 510 12.77 6.18 -7.27
C SER A 510 11.70 5.42 -6.50
N ARG A 511 10.70 6.10 -5.90
CA ARG A 511 9.60 5.46 -5.16
C ARG A 511 8.92 4.32 -5.93
N ASP A 512 8.43 4.58 -7.15
CA ASP A 512 7.64 3.59 -7.92
C ASP A 512 8.52 2.45 -8.47
N TYR A 513 9.76 2.74 -8.87
CA TYR A 513 10.72 1.72 -9.30
C TYR A 513 10.96 0.67 -8.21
N ILE A 514 11.01 1.11 -6.95
CA ILE A 514 11.20 0.23 -5.79
C ILE A 514 9.96 -0.57 -5.48
N GLU A 515 8.79 0.07 -5.50
CA GLU A 515 7.52 -0.58 -5.17
C GLU A 515 7.21 -1.71 -6.15
N ARG A 516 7.67 -1.57 -7.41
CA ARG A 516 7.42 -2.57 -8.45
C ARG A 516 8.52 -3.61 -8.59
N CYS A 517 9.67 -3.39 -7.95
CA CYS A 517 10.95 -4.11 -8.16
C CYS A 517 11.03 -4.71 -9.57
N SER A 518 10.89 -3.87 -10.61
CA SER A 518 10.44 -4.39 -11.89
C SER A 518 11.49 -5.32 -12.49
N TRP A 519 11.08 -6.59 -12.60
CA TRP A 519 11.74 -7.72 -13.25
C TRP A 519 12.03 -7.48 -14.74
N THR A 520 11.62 -6.33 -15.27
CA THR A 520 11.77 -5.92 -16.66
C THR A 520 12.87 -4.87 -16.77
N SER A 521 13.81 -5.16 -17.66
CA SER A 521 14.85 -4.26 -18.15
C SER A 521 14.28 -2.85 -18.40
N GLY A 522 14.71 -1.88 -17.60
CA GLY A 522 14.59 -0.45 -17.91
C GLY A 522 13.25 0.24 -17.62
N GLY A 523 12.56 -0.10 -16.52
CA GLY A 523 11.28 0.51 -16.09
C GLY A 523 11.08 1.96 -16.56
N LEU A 524 10.09 2.17 -17.42
CA LEU A 524 9.77 3.46 -18.03
C LEU A 524 8.64 4.14 -17.25
N PHE A 525 8.79 5.44 -17.05
CA PHE A 525 7.85 6.29 -16.37
C PHE A 525 7.45 7.43 -17.30
N ALA A 526 6.16 7.69 -17.46
CA ALA A 526 5.65 8.84 -18.18
C ALA A 526 5.14 9.88 -17.18
N PHE A 527 5.54 11.13 -17.35
CA PHE A 527 5.08 12.27 -16.56
C PHE A 527 4.33 13.24 -17.46
N ILE A 528 3.11 13.55 -17.06
CA ILE A 528 2.23 14.52 -17.68
C ILE A 528 2.38 15.82 -16.90
N ASP A 529 2.73 16.87 -17.62
CA ASP A 529 2.86 18.23 -17.11
C ASP A 529 1.95 19.21 -17.86
N GLU A 530 2.01 20.50 -17.54
CA GLU A 530 1.18 21.53 -18.16
C GLU A 530 1.34 21.59 -19.71
N GLN A 531 2.50 21.19 -20.22
CA GLN A 531 2.76 21.14 -21.67
C GLN A 531 1.99 20.01 -22.38
N PHE A 532 1.39 19.08 -21.65
CA PHE A 532 0.51 18.07 -22.23
C PHE A 532 -0.72 18.70 -22.89
N VAL A 533 -1.31 19.72 -22.26
CA VAL A 533 -2.52 20.39 -22.77
C VAL A 533 -2.23 21.08 -24.10
N VAL A 534 -1.04 21.67 -24.22
CA VAL A 534 -0.63 22.47 -25.39
C VAL A 534 -0.08 21.58 -26.51
N GLY A 535 0.83 20.67 -26.17
CA GLY A 535 1.62 19.93 -27.17
C GLY A 535 1.35 18.43 -27.22
N GLN A 536 0.50 17.91 -26.34
CA GLN A 536 0.28 16.46 -26.16
C GLN A 536 1.57 15.66 -26.02
N THR A 537 2.51 16.24 -25.30
CA THR A 537 3.79 15.60 -24.99
C THR A 537 3.83 15.19 -23.53
N VAL A 538 4.57 14.14 -23.26
CA VAL A 538 4.86 13.64 -21.92
C VAL A 538 6.37 13.50 -21.76
N ILE A 539 6.85 13.57 -20.53
CA ILE A 539 8.24 13.26 -20.22
C ILE A 539 8.33 11.77 -19.95
N VAL A 540 9.11 11.05 -20.75
CA VAL A 540 9.44 9.67 -20.47
C VAL A 540 10.77 9.62 -19.74
N ALA A 541 10.84 8.90 -18.63
CA ALA A 541 12.04 8.67 -17.85
C ALA A 541 12.32 7.16 -17.71
N SER A 542 13.60 6.78 -17.73
CA SER A 542 14.08 5.41 -17.49
C SER A 542 15.23 5.44 -16.49
N VAL A 543 15.28 4.47 -15.58
CA VAL A 543 16.31 4.44 -14.53
C VAL A 543 17.70 4.25 -15.11
N LYS A 544 18.65 5.10 -14.71
CA LYS A 544 20.07 4.96 -15.04
C LYS A 544 20.73 4.10 -13.98
N GLN A 545 21.06 2.85 -14.32
CA GLN A 545 21.67 1.90 -13.39
C GLN A 545 23.20 1.96 -13.43
N TYR A 546 23.83 1.67 -12.28
CA TYR A 546 25.26 1.42 -12.12
C TYR A 546 25.49 -0.08 -12.03
N VAL A 547 26.29 -0.60 -12.96
CA VAL A 547 26.58 -2.04 -13.09
C VAL A 547 27.88 -2.43 -12.34
N GLY A 548 28.59 -1.46 -11.75
CA GLY A 548 29.83 -1.70 -11.01
C GLY A 548 29.63 -2.13 -9.55
N ASP A 549 30.70 -2.02 -8.74
CA ASP A 549 30.68 -2.40 -7.34
C ASP A 549 29.78 -1.47 -6.49
N THR A 550 28.58 -1.94 -6.18
CA THR A 550 27.59 -1.23 -5.35
C THR A 550 27.97 -1.16 -3.87
N THR A 551 29.01 -1.87 -3.44
CA THR A 551 29.56 -1.83 -2.08
C THR A 551 30.72 -0.84 -1.93
N HIS A 552 31.05 -0.10 -2.98
CA HIS A 552 32.12 0.89 -2.96
C HIS A 552 31.90 1.95 -1.87
N ARG A 553 32.97 2.34 -1.16
CA ARG A 553 32.93 3.30 -0.04
C ARG A 553 32.24 4.62 -0.38
N LEU A 554 32.41 5.10 -1.61
CA LEU A 554 31.77 6.33 -2.09
C LEU A 554 30.24 6.22 -2.21
N LEU A 555 29.68 5.01 -2.22
CA LEU A 555 28.25 4.74 -2.35
C LEU A 555 27.60 4.33 -1.03
N GLU A 556 28.39 4.12 0.04
CA GLU A 556 27.90 3.63 1.35
C GLU A 556 26.86 4.54 2.01
N HIS A 557 26.91 5.85 1.71
CA HIS A 557 25.99 6.84 2.26
C HIS A 557 24.73 7.06 1.38
N LEU A 558 24.65 6.42 0.21
CA LEU A 558 23.54 6.58 -0.71
C LEU A 558 22.53 5.43 -0.58
N PRO A 559 21.21 5.71 -0.47
CA PRO A 559 20.19 4.70 -0.74
C PRO A 559 20.29 4.26 -2.21
N PHE A 560 20.02 3.02 -2.58
CA PHE A 560 20.19 2.51 -3.96
C PHE A 560 21.55 2.82 -4.61
N PRO A 561 22.65 2.22 -4.13
CA PRO A 561 23.97 2.42 -4.74
C PRO A 561 24.06 1.96 -6.20
N TRP A 562 23.05 1.28 -6.75
CA TRP A 562 22.99 0.92 -8.17
C TRP A 562 22.17 1.89 -9.02
N ILE A 563 21.54 2.93 -8.45
CA ILE A 563 20.79 3.91 -9.24
C ILE A 563 21.59 5.21 -9.27
N GLN A 564 22.10 5.56 -10.45
CA GLN A 564 22.86 6.79 -10.69
C GLN A 564 21.97 8.01 -10.92
N GLY A 565 20.70 7.77 -11.22
CA GLY A 565 19.74 8.79 -11.63
C GLY A 565 18.79 8.22 -12.67
N PHE A 566 18.46 9.02 -13.68
CA PHE A 566 17.57 8.58 -14.76
C PHE A 566 17.93 9.25 -16.09
N PHE A 567 17.62 8.55 -17.18
CA PHE A 567 17.52 9.13 -18.50
C PHE A 567 16.11 9.66 -18.71
N PHE A 568 15.96 10.81 -19.36
CA PHE A 568 14.64 11.33 -19.70
C PHE A 568 14.62 12.03 -21.05
N LYS A 569 13.41 12.12 -21.62
CA LYS A 569 13.14 12.82 -22.86
C LYS A 569 11.66 13.22 -22.93
N ARG A 570 11.37 14.36 -23.55
CA ARG A 570 9.99 14.74 -23.88
C ARG A 570 9.59 14.14 -25.22
N VAL A 571 8.47 13.44 -25.26
CA VAL A 571 7.98 12.74 -26.46
C VAL A 571 6.48 12.97 -26.60
N PRO A 572 5.93 12.97 -27.83
CA PRO A 572 4.50 12.87 -28.04
C PRO A 572 3.90 11.67 -27.29
N VAL A 573 2.73 11.84 -26.67
CA VAL A 573 2.08 10.82 -25.83
C VAL A 573 1.87 9.49 -26.56
N TYR A 574 1.51 9.53 -27.85
CA TYR A 574 1.33 8.32 -28.66
C TYR A 574 2.65 7.55 -28.90
N LEU A 575 3.82 8.18 -28.74
CA LEU A 575 5.13 7.51 -28.79
C LEU A 575 5.55 6.98 -27.43
N ALA A 576 5.09 7.59 -26.33
CA ALA A 576 5.51 7.22 -24.98
C ALA A 576 5.16 5.76 -24.66
N ALA A 577 3.98 5.33 -25.08
CA ALA A 577 3.56 3.95 -24.97
C ALA A 577 4.01 3.08 -26.15
N MET A 578 5.11 3.45 -26.83
CA MET A 578 5.91 2.53 -27.67
C MET A 578 7.35 2.40 -27.14
N CYS A 579 7.75 3.14 -26.10
CA CYS A 579 9.12 3.19 -25.61
C CYS A 579 9.64 1.88 -24.96
N GLY A 580 8.78 0.87 -24.75
CA GLY A 580 9.03 -0.29 -23.89
C GLY A 580 10.02 -1.36 -24.39
N LYS A 581 10.58 -1.24 -25.60
CA LYS A 581 11.34 -2.33 -26.24
C LYS A 581 12.59 -1.88 -27.02
N ASP A 582 13.32 -0.88 -26.54
CA ASP A 582 14.53 -0.30 -27.15
C ASP A 582 14.32 0.63 -28.37
N THR A 583 15.07 1.73 -28.35
CA THR A 583 15.50 2.61 -29.47
C THR A 583 14.47 3.29 -30.39
N ALA A 584 13.18 2.93 -30.38
CA ALA A 584 12.23 3.40 -31.41
C ALA A 584 11.98 4.92 -31.41
N VAL A 585 12.17 5.62 -30.29
CA VAL A 585 12.04 7.09 -30.25
C VAL A 585 13.41 7.74 -30.47
N GLY A 586 13.83 7.80 -31.74
CA GLY A 586 15.10 8.40 -32.16
C GLY A 586 15.34 9.80 -31.56
N GLY A 587 16.60 10.11 -31.26
CA GLY A 587 17.07 11.37 -30.65
C GLY A 587 17.70 11.17 -29.28
N GLU A 588 18.47 12.17 -28.83
CA GLU A 588 19.29 12.10 -27.62
C GLU A 588 18.45 12.04 -26.33
N TRP A 589 18.81 11.13 -25.43
CA TRP A 589 18.26 11.09 -24.07
C TRP A 589 19.09 12.01 -23.18
N LEU A 590 18.43 12.86 -22.40
CA LEU A 590 19.10 13.64 -21.37
C LEU A 590 19.31 12.76 -20.14
N SER A 591 20.40 12.99 -19.40
CA SER A 591 20.65 12.30 -18.14
C SER A 591 20.53 13.26 -16.97
N TYR A 592 19.82 12.85 -15.93
CA TYR A 592 19.85 13.47 -14.62
C TYR A 592 20.63 12.57 -13.67
N SER A 593 21.72 13.08 -13.10
CA SER A 593 22.42 12.42 -12.00
C SER A 593 21.69 12.71 -10.70
N ARG A 594 21.42 11.68 -9.92
CA ARG A 594 20.76 11.86 -8.62
C ARG A 594 21.60 12.72 -7.67
N PRO A 595 20.96 13.37 -6.70
CA PRO A 595 21.68 14.02 -5.61
C PRO A 595 22.60 13.06 -4.85
N GLY A 596 23.83 13.49 -4.60
CA GLY A 596 24.86 12.75 -3.85
C GLY A 596 25.66 11.73 -4.65
N TRP A 597 25.34 11.49 -5.94
CA TRP A 597 26.13 10.56 -6.75
C TRP A 597 27.55 11.07 -6.99
N PRO A 598 28.60 10.22 -6.92
CA PRO A 598 29.98 10.65 -7.18
C PRO A 598 30.16 11.23 -8.58
N SER A 599 31.08 12.18 -8.72
CA SER A 599 31.43 12.75 -10.02
C SER A 599 31.92 11.67 -10.99
N PRO A 600 31.66 11.83 -12.31
CA PRO A 600 32.15 10.90 -13.33
C PRO A 600 33.66 10.63 -13.21
N GLY A 601 34.08 9.38 -13.38
CA GLY A 601 35.48 8.94 -13.28
C GLY A 601 35.98 8.57 -11.88
N LEU A 602 35.21 8.81 -10.81
CA LEU A 602 35.57 8.38 -9.44
C LEU A 602 35.21 6.93 -9.13
N LEU A 603 34.24 6.37 -9.86
CA LEU A 603 33.89 4.96 -9.80
C LEU A 603 34.42 4.29 -11.06
N PRO A 604 34.83 3.01 -11.01
CA PRO A 604 35.16 2.25 -12.21
C PRO A 604 33.98 2.29 -13.17
N ASP A 605 34.22 2.64 -14.43
CA ASP A 605 33.20 2.53 -15.46
C ASP A 605 32.84 1.04 -15.61
N GLY A 606 31.68 0.66 -15.07
CA GLY A 606 31.10 -0.65 -15.31
C GLY A 606 30.60 -0.68 -16.74
N PHE A 607 31.39 -1.27 -17.65
CA PHE A 607 30.96 -1.58 -19.00
C PHE A 607 29.96 -2.72 -19.02
#